data_AF-A0A222FN88-F1
#
_entry.id   AF-A0A222FN88-F1
#
_cell.length_a   1.000
_cell.length_b   1.000
_cell.length_c   1.000
_cell.angle_alpha   90.00
_cell.angle_beta   90.00
_cell.angle_gamma   90.00
#
_symmetry.space_group_name_H-M   'P 1'
#
loop_
_entity.id
_entity.type
_entity.pdbx_description
1 polymer ?
#
loop_
_entity_poly.entity_id
_entity_poly.type
_entity_poly.pdbx_seq_one_letter_code
_entity_poly.pdbx_strand_id
1 'polypeptide(L)' 'MNSTAVVNKALEANRRFTDLQDAKANLEQARRDLDAHVISQDEYQTITDVCLKIIRSCRD' A
#
# COMPACT_ATOMS: atom_id res chain seq x y z
N MET A 1 -32.89 -4.14 10.18
CA MET A 1 -31.74 -3.25 10.39
C MET A 1 -30.47 -4.06 10.24
N ASN A 2 -29.81 -3.98 9.08
CA ASN A 2 -28.61 -4.78 8.74
C ASN A 2 -27.32 -4.06 9.16
N SER A 3 -27.29 -3.52 10.39
CA SER A 3 -26.17 -2.69 10.87
C SER A 3 -24.83 -3.43 10.83
N THR A 4 -24.83 -4.74 11.06
CA THR A 4 -23.61 -5.58 11.04
C THR A 4 -22.98 -5.69 9.65
N ALA A 5 -23.78 -5.77 8.58
CA ALA A 5 -23.27 -5.85 7.21
C ALA A 5 -22.68 -4.52 6.73
N VAL A 6 -23.28 -3.40 7.16
CA VAL A 6 -22.76 -2.04 6.88
C VAL A 6 -21.46 -1.79 7.64
N VAL A 7 -21.40 -2.21 8.91
CA VAL A 7 -20.19 -2.10 9.74
C VAL A 7 -19.03 -2.94 9.19
N ASN A 8 -19.28 -4.17 8.75
CA ASN A 8 -18.25 -5.01 8.14
C ASN A 8 -17.70 -4.39 6.84
N LYS A 9 -18.58 -3.90 5.97
CA LYS A 9 -18.17 -3.19 4.74
C LYS A 9 -17.33 -1.94 5.03
N ALA A 10 -17.70 -1.17 6.05
CA ALA A 10 -16.96 0.01 6.46
C ALA A 10 -15.58 -0.33 7.06
N LEU A 11 -15.48 -1.42 7.83
CA LEU A 11 -14.21 -1.92 8.37
C LEU A 11 -13.28 -2.43 7.26
N GLU A 12 -13.81 -3.14 6.27
CA GLU A 12 -13.06 -3.60 5.11
C GLU A 12 -12.57 -2.45 4.23
N ALA A 13 -13.44 -1.44 3.98
CA ALA A 13 -13.05 -0.24 3.25
C ALA A 13 -11.95 0.55 3.97
N ASN A 14 -12.04 0.67 5.30
CA ASN A 14 -11.00 1.31 6.10
C ASN A 14 -9.67 0.55 6.05
N ARG A 15 -9.69 -0.79 6.13
CA ARG A 15 -8.47 -1.60 5.99
C ARG A 15 -7.82 -1.39 4.63
N ARG A 16 -8.58 -1.48 3.53
CA ARG A 16 -8.08 -1.23 2.17
C ARG A 16 -7.52 0.19 2.02
N PHE A 17 -8.16 1.18 2.64
CA PHE A 17 -7.66 2.55 2.63
C PHE A 17 -6.32 2.68 3.36
N THR A 18 -6.18 2.10 4.55
CA THR A 18 -4.91 2.11 5.30
C THR A 18 -3.80 1.40 4.52
N ASP A 19 -4.09 0.22 3.96
CA ASP A 19 -3.13 -0.57 3.16
C ASP A 19 -2.65 0.23 1.93
N LEU A 20 -3.57 0.94 1.27
CA LEU A 20 -3.26 1.84 0.15
C LEU A 20 -2.36 3.00 0.56
N GLN A 21 -2.62 3.64 1.70
CA GLN A 21 -1.80 4.75 2.18
C GLN A 21 -0.41 4.28 2.59
N ASP A 22 -0.31 3.13 3.27
CA ASP A 22 0.95 2.53 3.69
C ASP A 22 1.82 2.15 2.49
N ALA A 23 1.24 1.49 1.47
CA ALA A 23 1.93 1.15 0.24
C ALA A 23 2.46 2.40 -0.50
N LYS A 24 1.70 3.51 -0.50
CA LYS A 24 2.17 4.78 -1.08
C LYS A 24 3.33 5.38 -0.28
N ALA A 25 3.23 5.39 1.05
CA ALA A 25 4.30 5.90 1.91
C ALA A 25 5.59 5.08 1.75
N ASN A 26 5.48 3.76 1.63
CA ASN A 26 6.60 2.85 1.36
C ASN A 26 7.25 3.12 0.00
N LEU A 27 6.48 3.43 -1.05
CA LEU A 27 7.05 3.84 -2.35
C LEU A 27 7.85 5.14 -2.24
N GLU A 28 7.33 6.12 -1.52
CA GLU A 28 8.03 7.40 -1.31
C GLU A 28 9.31 7.20 -0.49
N GLN A 29 9.26 6.33 0.53
CA GLN A 29 10.43 6.02 1.34
C GLN A 29 11.49 5.28 0.52
N ALA A 30 11.10 4.21 -0.18
CA ALA A 30 12.03 3.44 -1.02
C ALA A 30 12.71 4.33 -2.06
N ARG A 31 11.99 5.31 -2.62
CA ARG A 31 12.58 6.27 -3.55
C ARG A 31 13.62 7.19 -2.89
N ARG A 32 13.36 7.64 -1.65
CA ARG A 32 14.35 8.40 -0.87
C ARG A 32 15.56 7.53 -0.50
N ASP A 33 15.32 6.27 -0.13
CA ASP A 33 16.39 5.34 0.22
C ASP A 33 17.27 5.02 -1.00
N LEU A 34 16.68 4.92 -2.19
CA LEU A 34 17.44 4.77 -3.44
C LEU A 34 18.29 6.01 -3.73
N ASP A 35 17.72 7.21 -3.58
CA ASP A 35 18.44 8.48 -3.79
C ASP A 35 19.60 8.64 -2.79
N ALA A 36 19.37 8.26 -1.53
CA ALA A 36 20.38 8.21 -0.48
C ALA A 36 21.38 7.05 -0.64
N HIS A 37 21.24 6.20 -1.68
CA HIS A 37 22.05 5.01 -1.91
C HIS A 37 22.05 4.01 -0.73
N VAL A 38 20.99 4.01 0.07
CA VAL A 38 20.78 3.08 1.19
C VAL A 38 20.33 1.71 0.68
N ILE A 39 19.55 1.69 -0.40
CA ILE A 39 19.10 0.46 -1.06
C ILE A 39 19.54 0.43 -2.53
N SER A 40 19.67 -0.78 -3.08
CA SER A 40 19.99 -0.96 -4.49
C SER A 40 18.80 -0.71 -5.41
N GLN A 41 19.05 -0.46 -6.70
CA GLN A 41 17.97 -0.31 -7.69
C GLN A 41 17.10 -1.57 -7.84
N ASP A 42 17.68 -2.76 -7.62
CA ASP A 42 16.96 -4.03 -7.59
C ASP A 42 16.03 -4.15 -6.38
N GLU A 43 16.51 -3.78 -5.19
CA GLU A 43 15.70 -3.72 -3.97
C GLU A 43 14.56 -2.71 -4.10
N TYR A 44 14.84 -1.53 -4.64
CA TYR A 44 13.83 -0.52 -4.94
C TYR A 44 12.76 -1.07 -5.90
N GLN A 45 13.14 -1.79 -6.95
CA GLN A 45 12.20 -2.44 -7.87
C GLN A 45 11.34 -3.48 -7.18
N THR A 46 11.93 -4.32 -6.33
CA THR A 46 11.21 -5.34 -5.56
C THR A 46 10.18 -4.70 -4.63
N ILE A 47 10.58 -3.68 -3.86
CA ILE A 47 9.67 -2.93 -2.98
C ILE A 47 8.55 -2.28 -3.80
N THR A 48 8.91 -1.69 -4.94
CA THR A 48 7.95 -1.03 -5.83
C THR A 48 6.92 -2.00 -6.40
N ASP A 49 7.34 -3.18 -6.87
CA ASP A 49 6.44 -4.20 -7.41
C ASP A 49 5.41 -4.69 -6.37
N VAL A 50 5.86 -4.92 -5.13
CA VAL A 50 4.98 -5.30 -4.02
C VAL A 50 3.97 -4.20 -3.71
N CYS A 51 4.42 -2.96 -3.56
CA CYS A 51 3.53 -1.84 -3.25
C CYS A 51 2.52 -1.59 -4.38
N LEU A 52 2.95 -1.71 -5.65
CA LEU A 52 2.06 -1.57 -6.80
C LEU A 52 1.01 -2.67 -6.87
N LYS A 53 1.34 -3.92 -6.51
CA LYS A 53 0.36 -5.01 -6.39
C LYS A 53 -0.71 -4.69 -5.35
N ILE A 54 -0.33 -4.21 -4.18
CA ILE A 54 -1.26 -3.79 -3.12
C ILE A 54 -2.19 -2.67 -3.60
N ILE A 55 -1.62 -1.63 -4.23
CA ILE A 55 -2.39 -0.49 -4.76
C ILE A 55 -3.40 -0.94 -5.83
N ARG A 56 -3.00 -1.89 -6.69
CA ARG A 56 -3.90 -2.48 -7.70
C ARG A 56 -5.02 -3.26 -7.04
N SER A 57 -4.72 -4.13 -6.07
CA SER A 57 -5.71 -4.91 -5.34
C SER A 57 -6.69 -4.07 -4.52
N CYS A 58 -6.31 -2.84 -4.14
CA CYS A 58 -7.22 -1.91 -3.46
C CYS A 58 -8.14 -1.13 -4.41
N ARG A 59 -7.81 -1.09 -5.72
CA ARG A 59 -8.59 -0.42 -6.76
C ARG A 59 -9.63 -1.32 -7.42
N ASP A 60 -9.47 -2.64 -7.30
CA ASP A 60 -10.42 -3.67 -7.75
C ASP A 60 -11.48 -3.97 -6.66
#